data_AF-A0A7C1U0K4-F1
#
_entry.id   AF-A0A7C1U0K4-F1
#
_cell.length_a   1.000
_cell.length_b   1.000
_cell.length_c   1.000
_cell.angle_alpha   90.00
_cell.angle_beta   90.00
_cell.angle_gamma   90.00
#
_symmetry.space_group_name_H-M   'P 1'
#
loop_
_entity.id
_entity.type
_entity.pdbx_description
1 polymer ?
#
loop_
_entity_poly.entity_id
_entity_poly.type
_entity_poly.pdbx_seq_one_letter_code
_entity_poly.pdbx_strand_id
1 'polypeptide(L)' 'MPLVDTPMSEGRGKGKISAMEAARAIIQGVENHRQEIYVGKAGLIPLLARVSPSLIGAIMKTG' A
#
# COMPACT_ATOMS: atom_id res chain seq x y z
N MET A 1 -5.48 -5.78 -1.63
CA MET A 1 -4.44 -5.12 -0.80
C MET A 1 -3.06 -5.25 -1.46
N PRO A 2 -2.16 -4.25 -1.40
CA PRO A 2 -0.81 -4.39 -1.94
C PRO A 2 -0.05 -5.43 -1.10
N LEU A 3 0.27 -6.57 -1.71
CA LEU A 3 1.11 -7.59 -1.09
C LEU A 3 2.58 -7.29 -1.39
N VAL A 4 3.47 -7.71 -0.50
CA VAL A 4 4.92 -7.63 -0.72
C VAL A 4 5.38 -8.91 -1.37
N ASP A 5 6.27 -8.82 -2.37
CA ASP A 5 6.83 -9.98 -3.05
C ASP A 5 7.89 -10.68 -2.20
N THR A 6 7.41 -11.61 -1.38
CA THR A 6 8.20 -12.52 -0.54
C THR A 6 7.73 -13.96 -0.71
N PRO A 7 8.53 -14.98 -0.34
CA PRO A 7 8.10 -16.38 -0.40
C PRO A 7 6.78 -16.65 0.37
N MET A 8 6.55 -15.95 1.48
CA MET A 8 5.30 -16.07 2.26
C MET A 8 4.03 -15.64 1.48
N SER A 9 4.20 -14.80 0.46
CA SER A 9 3.11 -14.26 -0.37
C SER A 9 2.93 -14.99 -1.71
N GLU A 10 3.72 -16.03 -1.96
CA GLU A 10 3.70 -16.74 -3.24
C GLU A 10 2.31 -17.30 -3.57
N GLY A 11 1.92 -17.24 -4.84
CA GLY A 11 0.58 -17.64 -5.30
C GLY A 11 -0.58 -16.73 -4.84
N ARG A 12 -0.32 -15.62 -4.13
CA ARG A 12 -1.36 -14.70 -3.63
C ARG A 12 -1.29 -13.33 -4.29
N GLY A 13 -2.46 -12.82 -4.67
CA GLY A 13 -2.66 -11.47 -5.21
C GLY A 13 -1.92 -11.21 -6.54
N LYS A 14 -2.12 -10.01 -7.09
CA LYS A 14 -1.44 -9.52 -8.30
C LYS A 14 -0.92 -8.11 -8.05
N GLY A 15 0.14 -7.70 -8.76
CA GLY A 15 0.70 -6.35 -8.63
C GLY A 15 1.35 -6.09 -7.28
N LYS A 16 2.20 -7.02 -6.84
CA LYS A 16 2.95 -6.92 -5.58
C LYS A 16 4.00 -5.81 -5.63
N ILE A 17 4.33 -5.24 -4.47
CA ILE A 17 5.49 -4.35 -4.32
C ILE A 17 6.73 -5.18 -4.04
N SER A 18 7.91 -4.72 -4.47
CA SER A 18 9.14 -5.47 -4.18
C SER A 18 9.48 -5.42 -2.67
N ALA A 19 10.10 -6.48 -2.16
CA ALA A 19 10.55 -6.51 -0.76
C ALA A 19 11.52 -5.36 -0.43
N MET A 20 12.39 -5.00 -1.38
CA MET A 20 13.35 -3.91 -1.20
C MET A 20 12.67 -2.54 -1.15
N GLU A 21 11.66 -2.32 -1.98
CA GLU A 21 10.86 -1.08 -1.95
C GLU A 21 10.11 -0.95 -0.63
N ALA A 22 9.49 -2.04 -0.16
CA ALA A 22 8.83 -2.07 1.14
C ALA A 22 9.81 -1.73 2.28
N ALA A 23 10.99 -2.36 2.28
CA ALA A 23 12.01 -2.12 3.31
C ALA A 23 12.48 -0.66 3.34
N ARG A 24 12.76 -0.06 2.17
CA ARG A 24 13.16 1.37 2.09
C ARG A 24 12.06 2.30 2.60
N ALA A 25 10.82 2.06 2.21
CA ALA A 25 9.69 2.87 2.65
C ALA A 25 9.49 2.79 4.17
N ILE A 26 9.67 1.61 4.77
CA ILE A 26 9.60 1.43 6.23
C ILE A 26 10.71 2.24 6.93
N ILE A 27 11.96 2.10 6.48
CA ILE A 27 13.09 2.84 7.07
C ILE A 27 12.84 4.36 6.99
N GLN A 28 12.46 4.86 5.82
CA GLN A 28 12.13 6.28 5.65
C GLN A 28 10.95 6.72 6.52
N GLY A 29 9.93 5.88 6.68
CA GLY A 29 8.80 6.16 7.57
C GLY A 29 9.23 6.33 9.03
N VAL A 30 10.12 5.44 9.49
CA VAL A 30 10.69 5.50 10.85
C VAL A 30 11.53 6.76 11.03
N GLU A 31 12.45 7.06 10.10
CA GLU A 31 13.30 8.25 10.14
C GLU A 31 12.50 9.56 10.18
N ASN A 32 11.36 9.60 9.48
CA ASN A 32 10.49 10.77 9.42
C ASN A 32 9.38 10.77 10.49
N HIS A 33 9.46 9.89 11.50
CA HIS A 33 8.46 9.76 12.58
C HIS A 33 7.01 9.64 12.07
N ARG A 34 6.81 8.90 10.98
CA ARG A 34 5.49 8.68 10.39
C ARG A 34 4.82 7.47 11.04
N GLN A 35 3.68 7.70 11.68
CA GLN A 35 2.87 6.62 12.26
C GLN A 35 2.27 5.69 11.19
N GLU A 36 1.96 6.24 10.01
CA GLU A 36 1.42 5.48 8.88
C GLU A 36 2.13 5.91 7.59
N ILE A 37 2.44 4.93 6.75
CA ILE A 37 3.04 5.12 5.43
C ILE A 37 2.24 4.34 4.39
N TYR A 38 2.08 4.94 3.21
CA TYR A 38 1.45 4.30 2.06
C TYR A 38 2.51 4.04 1.01
N VAL A 39 2.62 2.79 0.56
CA VAL A 39 3.67 2.35 -0.36
C VAL A 39 3.08 1.96 -1.71
N GLY A 40 3.79 2.29 -2.79
CA GLY A 40 3.34 2.05 -4.16
C GLY A 40 2.00 2.74 -4.46
N LYS A 41 1.09 2.00 -5.12
CA LYS A 41 -0.23 2.53 -5.53
C LYS A 41 -1.12 2.96 -4.36
N ALA A 42 -0.86 2.45 -3.16
CA ALA A 42 -1.61 2.85 -1.97
C ALA A 42 -1.42 4.33 -1.62
N GLY A 43 -0.33 4.96 -2.07
CA GLY A 43 -0.08 6.40 -1.87
C GLY A 43 -1.16 7.30 -2.48
N LEU A 44 -1.93 6.81 -3.45
CA LEU A 44 -3.04 7.54 -4.06
C LEU A 44 -4.33 7.47 -3.23
N ILE A 45 -4.46 6.48 -2.33
CA ILE A 45 -5.69 6.26 -1.57
C ILE A 45 -6.05 7.46 -0.70
N PRO A 46 -5.14 8.10 0.06
CA PRO A 46 -5.49 9.27 0.87
C PRO A 46 -6.00 10.45 0.04
N LEU A 47 -5.41 10.68 -1.15
CA LEU A 47 -5.85 11.75 -2.05
C LEU A 47 -7.23 11.43 -2.64
N LEU A 48 -7.42 10.21 -3.13
CA LEU A 48 -8.69 9.77 -3.69
C LEU A 48 -9.81 9.71 -2.64
N ALA A 49 -9.49 9.30 -1.41
CA ALA A 49 -10.43 9.29 -0.29
C ALA A 49 -10.91 10.70 0.07
N ARG A 50 -10.06 11.72 -0.09
CA ARG A 50 -10.45 13.13 0.09
C ARG A 50 -11.36 13.65 -1.01
N VAL A 51 -11.18 13.17 -2.25
CA VAL A 51 -11.99 13.62 -3.40
C VAL A 51 -13.31 12.87 -3.49
N SER A 52 -13.30 11.55 -3.29
CA SER A 52 -14.47 10.69 -3.39
C SER A 52 -14.39 9.51 -2.42
N PRO A 53 -14.91 9.67 -1.19
CA PRO A 53 -14.95 8.60 -0.19
C PRO A 53 -15.76 7.38 -0.66
N SER A 54 -16.82 7.60 -1.43
CA SER A 54 -17.69 6.52 -1.95
C SER A 54 -16.97 5.63 -2.94
N LEU A 55 -16.09 6.19 -3.78
CA LEU A 55 -15.26 5.42 -4.72
C LEU A 55 -14.27 4.52 -3.99
N ILE A 56 -13.58 5.03 -2.96
CA ILE A 56 -12.67 4.21 -2.15
C ILE A 56 -13.43 3.09 -1.43
N GLY A 57 -14.59 3.40 -0.85
CA GLY A 57 -15.45 2.40 -0.22
C GLY A 57 -15.89 1.29 -1.19
N ALA A 58 -16.13 1.61 -2.46
CA ALA A 58 -16.43 0.61 -3.48
C ALA A 58 -15.20 -0.26 -3.82
N ILE A 59 -14.03 0.37 -4.01
CA ILE A 59 -12.77 -0.34 -4.33
C ILE A 59 -12.39 -1.32 -3.22
N MET A 60 -12.54 -0.92 -1.94
CA MET A 60 -12.23 -1.80 -0.80
C MET A 60 -13.18 -2.99 -0.66
N LYS A 61 -14.41 -2.91 -1.20
CA LYS A 61 -15.39 -4.01 -1.15
C LYS A 61 -15.18 -5.04 -2.26
N THR A 62 -14.48 -4.68 -3.33
CA THR A 62 -14.32 -5.53 -4.53
C THR A 62 -12.93 -6.19 -4.62
N GLY A 63 -11.98 -5.83 -3.76
CA GLY A 63 -10.57 -6.23 -3.85
C GLY A 63 -10.06 -7.20 -2.81
#